data_AF-A0A9N9IHJ6-F1
#
_entry.id   AF-A0A9N9IHJ6-F1
#
_cell.length_a   1.000
_cell.length_b   1.000
_cell.length_c   1.000
_cell.angle_alpha   90.00
_cell.angle_beta   90.00
_cell.angle_gamma   90.00
#
_symmetry.space_group_name_H-M   'P 1'
#
loop_
_entity.id
_entity.type
_entity.pdbx_description
1 polymer ?
#
loop_
_entity_poly.entity_id
_entity_poly.type
_entity_poly.pdbx_seq_one_letter_code
_entity_poly.pdbx_strand_id
1 'polypeptide(L)'
;MSTRKSSELQLEFAPGTPNYYKQLAESCIHKEPSERPTAEEVCKKLQEWKGILKKEENELDYKQRKVKLEFVNAVEIDSISSITLQQ
;
A
#
# COMPACT_ATOMS: atom_id res chain seq x y z
N MET A 1 -0.66 14.62 -34.25
CA MET A 1 -1.30 13.89 -33.14
C MET A 1 -0.45 12.66 -32.86
N SER A 2 0.43 12.72 -31.84
CA SER A 2 1.34 11.62 -31.52
C SER A 2 0.66 10.66 -30.56
N THR A 3 0.10 9.56 -31.07
CA THR A 3 -0.39 8.46 -30.25
C THR A 3 0.80 7.73 -29.65
N ARG A 4 1.23 8.16 -28.45
CA ARG A 4 2.11 7.31 -27.64
C ARG A 4 1.31 6.07 -27.28
N LYS A 5 1.68 4.94 -27.87
CA LYS A 5 1.25 3.61 -27.44
C LYS A 5 1.80 3.44 -26.02
N SER A 6 1.00 3.79 -25.02
CA SER A 6 1.32 3.55 -23.63
C SER A 6 1.26 2.05 -23.44
N SER A 7 2.41 1.39 -23.43
CA SER A 7 2.53 0.07 -22.79
C SER A 7 1.91 0.20 -21.40
N GLU A 8 0.98 -0.68 -21.07
CA GLU A 8 0.40 -0.75 -19.72
C GLU A 8 1.56 -0.90 -18.72
N LEU A 9 1.79 0.15 -17.92
CA LEU A 9 2.76 0.12 -16.84
C LEU A 9 2.20 -0.80 -15.77
N GLN A 10 2.77 -2.00 -15.66
CA GLN A 10 2.45 -2.92 -14.58
C GLN A 10 3.37 -2.62 -13.40
N LEU A 11 2.80 -2.39 -12.21
CA LEU A 11 3.59 -2.30 -10.98
C LEU A 11 3.94 -3.71 -10.52
N GLU A 12 5.22 -3.93 -10.25
CA GLU A 12 5.67 -5.11 -9.52
C GLU A 12 5.76 -4.76 -8.03
N PHE A 13 5.19 -5.63 -7.19
CA PHE A 13 5.19 -5.46 -5.76
C PHE A 13 5.94 -6.62 -5.09
N ALA A 14 6.79 -6.29 -4.12
CA ALA A 14 7.44 -7.31 -3.30
C ALA A 14 6.41 -8.17 -2.55
N PRO A 15 6.71 -9.45 -2.27
CA PRO A 15 5.88 -10.29 -1.41
C PRO A 15 5.53 -9.59 -0.09
N GLY A 16 4.26 -9.71 0.32
CA GLY A 16 3.70 -9.06 1.51
C GLY A 16 3.61 -7.54 1.51
N THR A 17 3.81 -6.89 0.37
CA THR A 17 3.33 -5.50 0.20
C THR A 17 1.83 -5.44 0.55
N PRO A 18 1.39 -4.55 1.47
CA PRO A 18 -0.01 -4.41 1.87
C PRO A 18 -0.93 -4.16 0.68
N ASN A 19 -2.10 -4.80 0.65
CA ASN A 19 -3.05 -4.66 -0.43
C ASN A 19 -3.60 -3.22 -0.51
N TYR A 20 -3.78 -2.57 0.66
CA TYR A 20 -4.12 -1.16 0.74
C TYR A 20 -3.10 -0.24 0.05
N TYR A 21 -1.79 -0.56 0.16
CA TYR A 21 -0.75 0.19 -0.51
C TYR A 21 -0.76 -0.05 -2.03
N LYS A 22 -0.94 -1.30 -2.46
CA LYS A 22 -1.04 -1.65 -3.89
C LYS A 22 -2.15 -0.89 -4.58
N GLN A 23 -3.35 -0.87 -4.00
CA GLN A 23 -4.51 -0.16 -4.56
C GLN A 23 -4.25 1.35 -4.68
N LEU A 24 -3.57 1.96 -3.71
CA LEU A 24 -3.20 3.38 -3.78
C LEU A 24 -2.15 3.63 -4.87
N ALA A 25 -1.15 2.76 -5.00
CA ALA A 25 -0.12 2.89 -6.03
C ALA A 25 -0.71 2.71 -7.44
N GLU A 26 -1.60 1.73 -7.62
CA GLU A 26 -2.32 1.48 -8.87
C GLU A 26 -3.21 2.67 -9.26
N SER A 27 -3.90 3.31 -8.32
CA SER A 27 -4.68 4.51 -8.64
C SER A 27 -3.81 5.69 -9.06
N CYS A 28 -2.60 5.84 -8.51
CA CYS A 28 -1.66 6.89 -8.92
C CYS A 28 -1.20 6.76 -10.38
N ILE A 29 -1.15 5.53 -10.91
CA ILE A 29 -0.73 5.24 -12.29
C ILE A 29 -1.90 4.97 -13.23
N HIS A 30 -3.13 5.26 -12.81
CA HIS A 30 -4.32 5.01 -13.61
C HIS A 30 -4.18 5.63 -15.02
N LYS A 31 -4.60 4.88 -16.04
CA LYS A 31 -4.47 5.26 -17.45
C LYS A 31 -5.12 6.63 -17.71
N GLU A 32 -6.36 6.77 -17.28
CA GLU A 32 -7.11 8.01 -17.36
C GLU A 32 -6.61 9.00 -16.29
N PRO A 33 -6.07 10.18 -16.66
CA PRO A 33 -5.54 11.15 -15.70
C PRO A 33 -6.57 11.68 -14.70
N SER A 34 -7.85 11.71 -15.08
CA SER A 34 -8.95 12.16 -14.21
C SER A 34 -9.25 11.19 -13.06
N GLU A 35 -8.84 9.93 -13.19
CA GLU A 35 -9.03 8.90 -12.15
C GLU A 35 -7.83 8.83 -11.20
N ARG A 36 -6.74 9.55 -11.49
CA ARG A 36 -5.59 9.60 -10.60
C ARG A 36 -5.93 10.48 -9.40
N PRO A 37 -5.59 10.06 -8.17
CA PRO A 37 -5.74 10.92 -7.02
C PRO A 37 -4.80 12.12 -7.12
N THR A 38 -5.23 13.23 -6.55
CA THR A 38 -4.37 14.38 -6.30
C THR A 38 -3.29 14.03 -5.27
N ALA A 39 -2.19 14.77 -5.29
CA ALA A 39 -1.15 14.62 -4.27
C ALA A 39 -1.69 14.85 -2.84
N GLU A 40 -2.70 15.72 -2.70
CA GLU A 40 -3.37 15.96 -1.42
C GLU A 40 -4.12 14.73 -0.93
N GLU A 41 -4.88 14.05 -1.79
CA GLU A 41 -5.60 12.82 -1.45
C GLU A 41 -4.65 11.68 -1.08
N VAL A 42 -3.56 11.52 -1.82
CA VAL A 42 -2.50 10.55 -1.49
C VAL A 42 -1.91 10.86 -0.12
N CYS A 43 -1.56 12.12 0.14
CA CYS A 43 -1.00 12.55 1.43
C CYS A 43 -1.98 12.29 2.58
N LYS A 44 -3.26 12.62 2.42
CA LYS A 44 -4.31 12.34 3.40
C LYS A 44 -4.41 10.85 3.70
N LYS A 45 -4.36 9.99 2.69
CA LYS A 45 -4.41 8.53 2.86
C LYS A 45 -3.23 7.99 3.65
N LEU A 46 -2.03 8.46 3.33
CA LEU A 46 -0.81 8.09 4.05
C LEU A 46 -0.82 8.60 5.50
N GLN A 47 -1.34 9.81 5.74
CA GLN A 47 -1.51 10.36 7.08
C GLN A 47 -2.55 9.59 7.90
N GLU A 48 -3.66 9.18 7.28
CA GLU A 48 -4.69 8.32 7.89
C GLU A 48 -4.05 7.00 8.36
N TRP A 49 -3.33 6.30 7.49
CA TRP A 49 -2.64 5.06 7.85
C TRP A 49 -1.58 5.27 8.94
N LYS A 50 -0.79 6.35 8.87
CA LYS A 50 0.15 6.72 9.92
C LYS A 50 -0.55 6.94 11.26
N GLY A 51 -1.74 7.54 11.26
CA GLY A 51 -2.58 7.70 12.44
C GLY A 51 -3.05 6.36 13.00
N ILE A 52 -3.54 5.47 12.13
CA ILE A 52 -3.97 4.11 12.48
C ILE A 52 -2.83 3.31 13.13
N LEU A 53 -1.62 3.37 12.56
CA LEU A 53 -0.44 2.65 13.08
C LEU A 53 -0.03 3.12 14.49
N LYS A 54 -0.37 4.35 14.87
CA LYS A 54 -0.05 4.93 16.19
C LYS A 54 -1.10 4.67 17.26
N LYS A 55 -2.31 4.25 16.88
CA LYS A 55 -3.41 3.99 17.81
C LYS A 55 -3.22 2.65 18.54
N GLU A 56 -3.74 2.61 19.76
CA GLU A 56 -3.86 1.37 20.53
C GLU A 56 -4.98 0.47 19.95
N GLU A 57 -4.91 -0.84 20.16
CA GLU A 57 -5.85 -1.81 19.56
C GLU A 57 -7.32 -1.57 19.95
N ASN A 58 -7.55 -1.07 21.16
CA ASN A 58 -8.88 -0.74 21.68
C ASN A 58 -9.47 0.55 21.08
N GLU A 59 -8.67 1.37 20.40
CA GLU A 59 -9.10 2.61 19.75
C GLU A 59 -9.41 2.42 18.26
N LEU A 60 -9.14 1.23 17.73
CA LEU A 60 -9.32 0.89 16.32
C LEU A 60 -10.73 0.35 16.07
N ASP A 61 -11.39 0.93 15.07
CA ASP A 61 -12.53 0.27 14.46
C ASP A 61 -12.08 -0.97 13.65
N TYR A 62 -13.05 -1.78 13.22
CA TYR A 62 -12.79 -3.00 12.46
C TYR A 62 -11.99 -2.77 11.17
N LYS A 63 -12.24 -1.67 10.44
CA LYS A 63 -11.54 -1.36 9.20
C LYS A 63 -10.11 -0.92 9.49
N GLN A 64 -9.93 -0.08 10.50
CA GLN A 64 -8.61 0.39 10.93
C GLN A 64 -7.74 -0.78 11.40
N ARG A 65 -8.32 -1.77 12.12
CA ARG A 65 -7.60 -2.98 12.52
C ARG A 65 -7.10 -3.79 11.33
N LYS A 66 -7.90 -3.94 10.26
CA LYS A 66 -7.45 -4.63 9.03
C LYS A 66 -6.28 -3.92 8.37
N VAL A 67 -6.37 -2.59 8.24
CA VAL A 67 -5.29 -1.77 7.70
C VAL A 67 -4.03 -1.97 8.54
N LYS A 68 -4.13 -1.77 9.86
CA LYS A 68 -2.99 -1.91 10.78
C LYS A 68 -2.35 -3.31 10.66
N LEU A 69 -3.16 -4.36 10.65
CA LEU A 69 -2.68 -5.74 10.52
C LEU A 69 -1.89 -5.97 9.23
N GLU A 70 -2.38 -5.50 8.07
CA GLU A 70 -1.63 -5.66 6.82
C GLU A 70 -0.29 -4.91 6.83
N PHE A 71 -0.26 -3.70 7.38
CA PHE A 71 0.98 -2.92 7.45
C PHE A 71 1.98 -3.43 8.50
N VAL A 72 1.52 -4.01 9.61
CA VAL A 72 2.39 -4.66 10.60
C VAL A 72 2.99 -5.94 10.03
N ASN A 73 2.17 -6.80 9.40
CA ASN A 73 2.62 -8.07 8.84
C ASN A 73 3.58 -7.89 7.66
N ALA A 74 3.50 -6.78 6.93
CA ALA A 74 4.43 -6.46 5.86
C ALA A 74 5.89 -6.26 6.33
N VAL A 75 6.10 -5.93 7.62
CA VAL A 75 7.44 -5.75 8.21
C VAL A 75 8.12 -7.11 8.50
N GLU A 76 7.36 -8.20 8.61
CA GLU A 76 7.89 -9.50 9.06
C GLU A 76 8.63 -10.31 7.99
N ILE A 77 8.49 -10.00 6.71
CA ILE A 77 9.01 -10.86 5.63
C ILE A 77 10.54 -10.81 5.51
N ASP A 78 11.16 -9.65 5.75
CA ASP A 78 12.62 -9.54 5.71
C ASP A 78 13.28 -10.23 6.92
N SER A 79 12.57 -10.30 8.06
CA SER A 79 13.08 -10.91 9.30
C SER A 79 12.92 -12.43 9.34
N ILE A 80 11.87 -12.99 8.72
CA ILE A 80 11.65 -14.45 8.67
C ILE A 80 12.59 -15.12 7.67
N SER A 81 12.97 -14.45 6.58
CA SER A 81 13.91 -15.01 5.58
C SER A 81 15.26 -15.43 6.17
N SER A 82 15.66 -14.82 7.29
CA SER A 82 16.90 -15.14 8.02
C SER A 82 16.76 -16.33 8.97
N ILE A 83 15.55 -16.81 9.28
CA ILE A 83 15.31 -17.86 10.28
C ILE A 83 15.09 -19.24 9.63
N THR A 84 14.59 -19.32 8.40
CA THR A 84 14.22 -20.60 7.76
C THR A 84 15.31 -21.30 6.95
N LEU A 85 16.57 -20.83 6.97
CA LEU A 85 17.71 -21.48 6.30
C LEU A 85 18.69 -22.21 7.25
N GLN A 86 18.30 -22.50 8.49
CA GLN A 86 19.12 -23.27 9.44
C GLN A 86 18.41 -24.50 10.05
N GLN A 87 17.63 -25.25 9.27
CA GLN A 87 17.16 -26.59 9.68
C GLN A 87 17.49 -27.64 8.63
#